data_AF-A0A258I8I1-F1
#
_entry.id   AF-A0A258I8I1-F1
#
_cell.length_a   1.000
_cell.length_b   1.000
_cell.length_c   1.000
_cell.angle_alpha   90.00
_cell.angle_beta   90.00
_cell.angle_gamma   90.00
#
_symmetry.space_group_name_H-M   'P 1'
#
loop_
_entity.id
_entity.type
_entity.pdbx_description
1 polymer ?
#
loop_
_entity_poly.entity_id
_entity_poly.type
_entity_poly.pdbx_seq_one_letter_code
_entity_poly.pdbx_strand_id
1 'polypeptide(L)' 'MDEVTRNMLLETASRLPEWIRRDLAARDNGLRQRAEETLVAMIANTLVEAAAAAAHSAGLQKEGLPPIPAAIGVD' A
#
# COMPACT_ATOMS: atom_id res chain seq x y z
N MET A 1 10.01 -3.63 -9.18
CA MET A 1 9.14 -3.60 -7.99
C MET A 1 9.94 -4.18 -6.84
N ASP A 2 10.07 -3.44 -5.75
CA ASP A 2 10.72 -3.93 -4.54
C ASP A 2 9.80 -4.91 -3.78
N GLU A 3 10.37 -5.60 -2.79
CA GLU A 3 9.68 -6.63 -2.01
C GLU A 3 8.51 -6.07 -1.18
N VAL A 4 8.62 -4.84 -0.68
CA VAL A 4 7.55 -4.20 0.11
C VAL A 4 6.34 -3.93 -0.77
N THR A 5 6.56 -3.33 -1.94
CA THR A 5 5.50 -3.09 -2.93
C THR A 5 4.85 -4.40 -3.39
N ARG A 6 5.65 -5.47 -3.59
CA ARG A 6 5.14 -6.81 -3.93
C ARG A 6 4.18 -7.34 -2.87
N ASN A 7 4.58 -7.27 -1.61
CA ASN A 7 3.81 -7.79 -0.49
C ASN A 7 2.52 -7.00 -0.26
N MET A 8 2.54 -5.67 -0.42
CA MET A 8 1.33 -4.85 -0.37
C MET A 8 0.33 -5.24 -1.47
N LEU A 9 0.79 -5.47 -2.70
CA LEU A 9 -0.10 -5.91 -3.79
C LEU A 9 -0.71 -7.30 -3.52
N LEU A 10 0.08 -8.23 -2.97
CA LEU A 10 -0.42 -9.56 -2.58
C LEU A 10 -1.46 -9.45 -1.46
N GLU A 11 -1.24 -8.56 -0.49
CA GLU A 11 -2.20 -8.29 0.59
C GLU A 11 -3.49 -7.66 0.04
N THR A 12 -3.38 -6.71 -0.90
CA THR A 12 -4.56 -6.15 -1.61
C THR A 12 -5.32 -7.23 -2.38
N ALA A 13 -4.62 -8.12 -3.09
CA ALA A 13 -5.24 -9.24 -3.81
C ALA A 13 -5.97 -10.22 -2.87
N SER A 14 -5.39 -10.52 -1.71
CA SER A 14 -6.03 -11.37 -0.69
C SER A 14 -7.31 -10.75 -0.11
N ARG A 15 -7.41 -9.42 -0.13
CA ARG A 15 -8.55 -8.65 0.38
C ARG A 15 -9.56 -8.25 -0.69
N LEU A 16 -9.41 -8.75 -1.93
CA LEU A 16 -10.39 -8.48 -2.98
C LEU A 16 -11.80 -8.90 -2.54
N PRO A 17 -12.80 -8.01 -2.66
CA PRO A 17 -14.20 -8.35 -2.41
C PRO A 17 -14.65 -9.54 -3.26
N GLU A 18 -15.51 -10.38 -2.70
CA GLU A 18 -15.97 -11.61 -3.37
C GLU A 18 -16.69 -11.32 -4.69
N TRP A 19 -17.42 -10.20 -4.77
CA TRP A 19 -18.06 -9.78 -6.02
C TRP A 19 -17.05 -9.48 -7.13
N ILE A 20 -15.87 -8.93 -6.82
CA ILE A 20 -14.82 -8.68 -7.81
C ILE A 20 -14.27 -10.00 -8.32
N ARG A 21 -14.01 -10.96 -7.44
CA ARG A 21 -13.52 -12.30 -7.83
C ARG A 21 -14.51 -13.00 -8.75
N ARG A 22 -15.79 -12.96 -8.39
CA ARG A 22 -16.87 -13.52 -9.20
C ARG A 22 -16.97 -12.83 -10.56
N ASP A 23 -16.94 -11.51 -10.60
CA ASP A 23 -17.13 -10.74 -11.83
C ASP A 23 -15.90 -10.85 -12.76
N LEU A 24 -14.69 -10.96 -12.22
CA LEU A 24 -13.48 -11.29 -13.00
C LEU A 24 -13.58 -12.66 -13.69
N ALA A 25 -14.23 -13.63 -13.04
CA ALA A 25 -14.46 -14.97 -13.61
C ALA A 25 -15.67 -15.03 -14.56
N ALA A 26 -16.42 -13.92 -14.74
CA ALA A 26 -17.63 -13.92 -15.55
C ALA A 26 -17.34 -14.04 -17.05
N ARG A 27 -18.21 -14.77 -17.74
CA ARG A 27 -18.23 -14.82 -19.23
C ARG A 27 -18.77 -13.53 -19.83
N ASP A 28 -19.57 -12.78 -19.07
CA ASP A 28 -20.05 -11.47 -19.46
C ASP A 28 -18.90 -10.46 -19.48
N ASN A 29 -18.66 -9.86 -20.64
CA ASN A 29 -17.54 -8.93 -20.82
C ASN A 29 -17.73 -7.62 -20.05
N GLY A 30 -18.97 -7.16 -19.85
CA GLY A 30 -19.25 -5.93 -19.12
C GLY A 30 -19.01 -6.10 -17.62
N LEU A 31 -19.43 -7.23 -17.05
CA LEU A 31 -19.12 -7.56 -15.64
C LEU A 31 -17.62 -7.68 -15.41
N ARG A 32 -16.91 -8.39 -16.31
CA ARG A 32 -15.46 -8.54 -16.20
C ARG A 32 -14.73 -7.20 -16.31
N GLN A 33 -15.12 -6.36 -17.28
CA GLN A 33 -14.52 -5.04 -17.46
C GLN A 33 -14.69 -4.16 -16.21
N ARG A 34 -15.89 -4.12 -15.62
CA ARG A 34 -16.14 -3.38 -14.37
C ARG A 34 -15.24 -3.85 -13.22
N ALA A 35 -15.05 -5.17 -13.11
CA ALA A 35 -14.19 -5.76 -12.09
C ALA A 35 -12.72 -5.40 -12.32
N GLU A 36 -12.25 -5.42 -13.57
CA GLU A 36 -10.91 -5.00 -13.97
C GLU A 36 -10.66 -3.51 -13.65
N GLU A 37 -11.59 -2.61 -13.99
CA GLU A 37 -11.51 -1.18 -13.68
C GLU A 37 -11.39 -0.94 -12.17
N THR A 38 -12.18 -1.67 -11.38
CA THR A 38 -12.12 -1.58 -9.92
C THR A 38 -10.79 -2.12 -9.38
N LEU A 39 -10.30 -3.25 -9.92
CA LEU A 39 -9.01 -3.83 -9.55
C LEU A 39 -7.86 -2.85 -9.85
N VAL A 40 -7.88 -2.19 -11.01
CA VAL A 40 -6.90 -1.17 -11.38
C VAL A 40 -6.92 -0.01 -10.39
N ALA A 41 -8.10 0.47 -9.99
CA ALA A 41 -8.21 1.53 -8.99
C ALA A 41 -7.64 1.10 -7.62
N MET A 42 -7.89 -0.14 -7.18
CA MET A 42 -7.33 -0.68 -5.94
C MET A 42 -5.80 -0.78 -6.00
N ILE A 43 -5.26 -1.28 -7.11
CA ILE A 43 -3.81 -1.37 -7.33
C ILE A 43 -3.19 0.03 -7.34
N ALA A 44 -3.79 0.98 -8.07
CA ALA A 44 -3.31 2.35 -8.12
C ALA A 44 -3.26 2.99 -6.73
N ASN A 45 -4.30 2.79 -5.91
CA ASN A 45 -4.33 3.26 -4.54
C ASN A 45 -3.22 2.64 -3.69
N THR A 46 -3.02 1.31 -3.76
CA THR A 46 -1.93 0.63 -3.04
C THR A 46 -0.55 1.16 -3.45
N LEU A 47 -0.32 1.45 -4.73
CA LEU A 47 0.94 2.01 -5.20
C LEU A 47 1.20 3.43 -4.66
N VAL A 48 0.15 4.26 -4.55
CA VAL A 48 0.25 5.59 -3.94
C VAL A 48 0.59 5.48 -2.45
N GLU A 49 -0.07 4.58 -1.72
CA GLU A 49 0.22 4.32 -0.31
C GLU A 49 1.65 3.80 -0.09
N ALA A 50 2.12 2.89 -0.94
CA ALA A 50 3.49 2.37 -0.91
C ALA A 50 4.52 3.50 -1.11
N ALA A 51 4.28 4.38 -2.09
CA ALA A 51 5.15 5.53 -2.36
C ALA A 51 5.17 6.52 -1.18
N ALA A 52 4.02 6.76 -0.54
CA ALA A 52 3.92 7.63 0.63
C ALA A 52 4.68 7.04 1.83
N ALA A 53 4.56 5.73 2.08
CA ALA A 53 5.29 5.03 3.15
C ALA A 53 6.82 5.07 2.93
N ALA A 54 7.26 4.88 1.68
CA ALA A 54 8.66 5.01 1.30
C ALA A 54 9.18 6.44 1.51
N ALA A 55 8.40 7.46 1.16
CA ALA A 55 8.77 8.87 1.38
C ALA A 55 8.86 9.21 2.89
N HIS A 56 7.94 8.71 3.71
CA HIS A 56 7.95 8.92 5.17
C HIS A 56 9.19 8.31 5.83
N SER A 57 9.53 7.07 5.48
CA SER A 57 10.74 6.40 5.99
C SER A 57 12.04 7.10 5.54
N ALA A 58 12.08 7.61 4.30
CA ALA A 58 13.21 8.41 3.83
C ALA A 58 13.33 9.78 4.54
N GLY A 59 12.21 10.39 4.94
CA GLY A 59 12.19 11.63 5.74
C GLY A 59 12.77 11.43 7.14
N LEU A 60 12.32 10.38 7.85
CA LEU A 60 12.84 9.98 9.16
C LEU A 60 14.35 9.68 9.15
N GLN A 61 14.87 9.13 8.05
CA GLN A 61 16.31 8.87 7.93
C GLN A 61 17.14 10.15 7.70
N LYS A 62 16.53 11.22 7.17
CA LYS A 62 17.19 12.52 7.00
C LYS A 62 17.16 13.36 8.29
N GLU A 63 16.14 13.18 9.11
CA GLU A 63 16.09 13.69 10.48
C GLU A 63 16.78 12.68 11.41
N GLY A 64 18.12 12.59 11.32
CA GLY A 64 18.90 11.79 12.26
C GLY A 64 18.45 12.07 13.70
N LEU A 65 18.14 11.00 14.45
CA LEU A 65 17.64 11.01 15.82
C LEU A 65 18.16 12.24 16.59
N PRO A 66 17.31 13.22 16.95
CA PRO A 66 17.79 14.36 17.73
C PRO A 66 18.43 13.81 18.99
N PRO A 67 19.59 14.35 19.43
CA PRO A 67 20.22 13.88 20.65
C PRO A 67 19.19 13.92 21.77
N ILE A 68 18.92 12.76 22.38
CA ILE A 68 18.11 12.70 23.59
C ILE A 68 18.78 13.68 24.57
N PRO A 69 18.11 14.76 25.01
CA PRO A 69 18.72 15.63 25.99
C PRO A 69 19.01 14.76 27.21
N ALA A 70 20.30 14.62 27.52
CA ALA A 70 20.76 13.93 28.71
C ALA A 70 19.95 14.47 29.88
N ALA A 71 19.24 13.58 30.56
CA ALA A 71 18.41 13.92 31.70
C ALA A 71 19.16 14.88 32.61
N ILE A 72 18.57 16.05 32.82
CA ILE A 72 19.08 17.09 33.71
C ILE A 72 19.30 16.42 35.07
N GLY A 73 20.57 16.29 35.46
CA GLY A 73 20.97 15.92 36.80
C GLY A 73 20.43 16.98 37.75
N VAL A 74 19.46 16.57 38.57
CA VAL A 74 19.05 17.32 39.74
C VAL A 74 20.01 16.92 40.84
N ASP A 75 21.01 17.78 41.09
CA ASP A 75 21.77 17.82 42.34
C ASP A 75 20.90 18.47 43.43
#